data_AF-A0ABD1HAK3-F1
#
_entry.id   AF-A0ABD1HAK3-F1
#
_cell.length_a   1.000
_cell.length_b   1.000
_cell.length_c   1.000
_cell.angle_alpha   90.00
_cell.angle_beta   90.00
_cell.angle_gamma   90.00
#
_symmetry.space_group_name_H-M   'P 1'
#
loop_
_entity.id
_entity.type
_entity.pdbx_description
1 polymer ?
#
loop_
_entity_poly.entity_id
_entity_poly.type
_entity_poly.pdbx_seq_one_letter_code
_entity_poly.pdbx_strand_id
1 'polypeptide(L)'
;MGLDNFDEILQEADGIILARGNLGIDLPPEKVFLYQKEAIHKCNVAGKPAVVTRVVDSMTDNLRPTRAEATDVANAVLDGSDAILLGAETLRGLYPVETISTVGKICAEAEKAYNQDLYFKKAVNHVGEPMTHLESIASSAVRAAIKVKASIIICFTSSGRAARLIAKYRPTMPVLSVVIPRLKTNQLSWTFSGAFEVFYSTV
;
A
#
# COMPACT_ATOMS: atom_id res chain seq x y z
N MET A 1 -4.05 10.69 -23.18
CA MET A 1 -4.98 9.85 -22.36
C MET A 1 -4.37 9.67 -20.97
N GLY A 2 -4.98 8.95 -20.03
CA GLY A 2 -4.57 8.94 -18.60
C GLY A 2 -3.07 8.70 -18.31
N LEU A 3 -2.34 8.09 -19.25
CA LEU A 3 -0.89 7.93 -19.23
C LEU A 3 -0.13 9.27 -19.33
N ASP A 4 -0.52 10.13 -20.28
CA ASP A 4 0.18 11.39 -20.57
C ASP A 4 -0.06 12.45 -19.48
N ASN A 5 -1.23 12.40 -18.84
CA ASN A 5 -1.65 13.36 -17.81
C ASN A 5 -1.55 12.75 -16.40
N PHE A 6 -0.72 11.72 -16.23
CA PHE A 6 -0.66 10.97 -14.97
C PHE A 6 -0.33 11.88 -13.77
N ASP A 7 0.56 12.86 -13.94
CA ASP A 7 0.97 13.75 -12.86
C ASP A 7 -0.17 14.67 -12.40
N GLU A 8 -1.00 15.16 -13.33
CA GLU A 8 -2.20 15.95 -13.00
C GLU A 8 -3.25 15.11 -12.29
N ILE A 9 -3.49 13.88 -12.78
CA ILE A 9 -4.41 12.93 -12.13
C ILE A 9 -3.91 12.59 -10.72
N LEU A 10 -2.61 12.33 -10.58
CA LEU A 10 -2.01 12.00 -9.29
C LEU A 10 -2.14 13.16 -8.32
N GLN A 11 -2.09 14.42 -8.76
CA GLN A 11 -2.28 15.59 -7.88
C GLN A 11 -3.69 15.66 -7.30
N GLU A 12 -4.72 15.38 -8.11
CA GLU A 12 -6.12 15.48 -7.70
C GLU A 12 -6.65 14.20 -7.01
N ALA A 13 -6.14 13.03 -7.36
CA ALA A 13 -6.64 11.75 -6.85
C ALA A 13 -6.22 11.47 -5.39
N ASP A 14 -7.03 10.74 -4.63
CA ASP A 14 -6.64 10.28 -3.28
C ASP A 14 -5.72 9.05 -3.29
N GLY A 15 -5.64 8.36 -4.42
CA GLY A 15 -4.87 7.14 -4.68
C GLY A 15 -5.09 6.67 -6.12
N ILE A 16 -4.27 5.73 -6.59
CA ILE A 16 -4.28 5.25 -7.97
C ILE A 16 -4.49 3.73 -7.98
N ILE A 17 -5.36 3.26 -8.87
CA ILE A 17 -5.51 1.83 -9.18
C ILE A 17 -4.93 1.58 -10.57
N LEU A 18 -3.91 0.72 -10.63
CA LEU A 18 -3.22 0.34 -11.87
C LEU A 18 -3.77 -1.00 -12.38
N ALA A 19 -4.59 -0.91 -13.42
CA ALA A 19 -5.14 -2.06 -14.11
C ALA A 19 -4.29 -2.42 -15.34
N ARG A 20 -3.40 -3.42 -15.20
CA ARG A 20 -2.53 -3.90 -16.28
C ARG A 20 -3.29 -4.29 -17.55
N GLY A 21 -4.46 -4.93 -17.40
CA GLY A 21 -5.30 -5.33 -18.53
C GLY A 21 -5.75 -4.16 -19.41
N ASN A 22 -5.89 -2.97 -18.83
CA ASN A 22 -6.24 -1.75 -19.56
C ASN A 22 -4.99 -1.05 -20.10
N LEU A 23 -3.90 -1.04 -19.33
CA LEU A 23 -2.61 -0.48 -19.78
C LEU A 23 -2.07 -1.16 -21.04
N GLY A 24 -2.30 -2.47 -21.19
CA GLY A 24 -1.90 -3.23 -22.38
C GLY A 24 -2.69 -2.91 -23.65
N ILE A 25 -3.80 -2.17 -23.54
CA ILE A 25 -4.56 -1.68 -24.71
C ILE A 25 -3.88 -0.42 -25.26
N ASP A 26 -3.41 0.46 -24.36
CA ASP A 26 -2.87 1.77 -24.72
C ASP A 26 -1.35 1.77 -24.95
N LEU A 27 -0.63 0.75 -24.46
CA LEU A 27 0.83 0.64 -24.55
C LEU A 27 1.27 -0.69 -25.19
N PRO A 28 2.39 -0.69 -25.93
CA PRO A 28 3.05 -1.93 -26.33
C PRO A 28 3.32 -2.83 -25.10
N PRO A 29 3.12 -4.15 -25.18
CA PRO A 29 3.29 -5.07 -24.05
C PRO A 29 4.63 -4.94 -23.33
N GLU A 30 5.71 -4.72 -24.09
CA GLU A 30 7.06 -4.53 -23.59
C GLU A 30 7.29 -3.20 -22.85
N LYS A 31 6.34 -2.26 -22.88
CA LYS A 31 6.42 -0.98 -22.15
C LYS A 31 5.52 -0.91 -20.92
N VAL A 32 4.59 -1.86 -20.76
CA VAL A 32 3.63 -1.85 -19.64
C VAL A 32 4.36 -1.87 -18.29
N PHE A 33 5.43 -2.65 -18.16
CA PHE A 33 6.20 -2.75 -16.91
C PHE A 33 6.89 -1.43 -16.54
N LEU A 34 7.35 -0.66 -17.53
CA LEU A 34 8.00 0.64 -17.30
C LEU A 34 7.00 1.61 -16.68
N TYR A 35 5.82 1.70 -17.28
CA TYR A 35 4.77 2.59 -16.81
C TYR A 35 4.29 2.20 -15.41
N GLN A 36 4.08 0.90 -15.15
CA GLN A 36 3.66 0.44 -13.82
C GLN A 36 4.69 0.85 -12.74
N LYS A 37 5.98 0.59 -12.98
CA LYS A 37 7.04 0.96 -12.02
C LYS A 37 7.09 2.46 -11.79
N GLU A 38 7.00 3.26 -12.86
CA GLU A 38 7.00 4.72 -12.77
C GLU A 38 5.78 5.22 -11.99
N ALA A 39 4.58 4.74 -12.30
CA ALA A 39 3.35 5.15 -11.66
C ALA A 39 3.34 4.82 -10.16
N ILE A 40 3.75 3.59 -9.79
CA ILE A 40 3.89 3.20 -8.37
C ILE A 40 4.92 4.09 -7.67
N HIS A 41 6.07 4.35 -8.30
CA HIS A 41 7.09 5.21 -7.73
C HIS A 41 6.58 6.62 -7.47
N LYS A 42 5.90 7.23 -8.44
CA LYS A 42 5.29 8.56 -8.31
C LYS A 42 4.24 8.61 -7.20
N CYS A 43 3.41 7.58 -7.07
CA CYS A 43 2.43 7.46 -5.98
C CYS A 43 3.11 7.40 -4.60
N ASN A 44 4.15 6.56 -4.46
CA ASN A 44 4.95 6.42 -3.25
C ASN A 44 5.61 7.75 -2.85
N VAL A 45 6.18 8.47 -3.81
CA VAL A 45 6.76 9.80 -3.62
C VAL A 45 5.70 10.81 -3.14
N ALA A 46 4.52 10.81 -3.77
CA ALA A 46 3.41 11.67 -3.39
C ALA A 46 2.76 11.27 -2.05
N GLY A 47 3.08 10.07 -1.51
CA GLY A 47 2.44 9.51 -0.34
C GLY A 47 0.96 9.16 -0.58
N LYS A 48 0.61 8.80 -1.82
CA LYS A 48 -0.74 8.40 -2.22
C LYS A 48 -0.77 6.89 -2.48
N PRO A 49 -1.82 6.16 -2.04
CA PRO A 49 -1.86 4.71 -2.20
C PRO A 49 -1.85 4.27 -3.66
N ALA A 50 -1.02 3.30 -4.00
CA ALA A 50 -0.98 2.63 -5.30
C ALA A 50 -1.45 1.18 -5.20
N VAL A 51 -2.57 0.87 -5.86
CA VAL A 51 -3.18 -0.46 -5.86
C VAL A 51 -2.96 -1.12 -7.21
N VAL A 52 -2.48 -2.36 -7.23
CA VAL A 52 -2.29 -3.14 -8.46
C VAL A 52 -3.37 -4.22 -8.55
N THR A 53 -3.95 -4.42 -9.74
CA THR A 53 -4.97 -5.44 -9.99
C THR A 53 -4.63 -6.32 -11.19
N ARG A 54 -5.40 -7.41 -11.36
CA ARG A 54 -5.24 -8.41 -12.43
C ARG A 54 -3.85 -9.05 -12.45
N VAL A 55 -3.53 -9.70 -11.33
CA VAL A 55 -2.22 -10.33 -11.08
C VAL A 55 -2.28 -11.86 -10.99
N VAL A 56 -3.46 -12.45 -10.77
CA VAL A 56 -3.64 -13.92 -10.61
C VAL A 56 -4.90 -14.42 -11.32
N ASP A 57 -5.20 -13.87 -12.51
CA ASP A 57 -6.43 -14.15 -13.27
C ASP A 57 -6.71 -15.66 -13.45
N SER A 58 -5.66 -16.48 -13.60
CA SER A 58 -5.79 -17.94 -13.78
C SER A 58 -6.41 -18.65 -12.58
N MET A 59 -6.35 -18.05 -11.38
CA MET A 59 -6.93 -18.64 -10.17
C MET A 59 -8.46 -18.58 -10.13
N THR A 60 -9.10 -17.94 -11.12
CA THR A 60 -10.55 -18.03 -11.30
C THR A 60 -10.99 -19.48 -11.50
N ASP A 61 -10.24 -20.24 -12.30
CA ASP A 61 -10.57 -21.62 -12.66
C ASP A 61 -9.58 -22.65 -12.07
N ASN A 62 -8.42 -22.19 -11.58
CA ASN A 62 -7.35 -23.05 -11.08
C ASN A 62 -7.05 -22.82 -9.60
N LEU A 63 -6.73 -23.89 -8.87
CA LEU A 63 -6.39 -23.81 -7.45
C LEU A 63 -5.07 -23.09 -7.17
N ARG A 64 -4.18 -22.99 -8.17
CA ARG A 64 -2.85 -22.39 -8.03
C ARG A 64 -2.57 -21.41 -9.16
N PRO A 65 -1.88 -20.29 -8.88
CA PRO A 65 -1.46 -19.37 -9.92
C PRO A 65 -0.31 -19.98 -10.73
N THR A 66 -0.09 -19.44 -11.90
CA THR A 66 1.11 -19.73 -12.69
C THR A 66 2.35 -19.14 -12.00
N ARG A 67 3.55 -19.63 -12.37
CA ARG A 67 4.81 -19.04 -11.88
C ARG A 67 4.95 -17.57 -12.27
N ALA A 68 4.44 -17.19 -13.44
CA ALA A 68 4.48 -15.82 -13.92
C ALA A 68 3.62 -14.90 -13.05
N GLU A 69 2.38 -15.29 -12.74
CA GLU A 69 1.48 -14.55 -11.87
C GLU A 69 2.01 -14.45 -10.43
N ALA A 70 2.55 -15.54 -9.88
CA ALA A 70 3.16 -15.49 -8.54
C ALA A 70 4.35 -14.50 -8.49
N THR A 71 5.18 -14.49 -9.54
CA THR A 71 6.29 -13.54 -9.66
C THR A 71 5.79 -12.12 -9.88
N ASP A 72 4.65 -11.94 -10.56
CA ASP A 72 4.04 -10.65 -10.81
C ASP A 72 3.53 -9.99 -9.51
N VAL A 73 2.82 -10.77 -8.68
CA VAL A 73 2.41 -10.34 -7.33
C VAL A 73 3.61 -9.93 -6.50
N ALA A 74 4.66 -10.76 -6.45
CA ALA A 74 5.87 -10.47 -5.70
C ALA A 74 6.55 -9.19 -6.18
N ASN A 75 6.67 -8.99 -7.49
CA ASN A 75 7.27 -7.78 -8.05
C ASN A 75 6.44 -6.53 -7.79
N ALA A 76 5.11 -6.60 -7.81
CA ALA A 76 4.25 -5.48 -7.46
C ALA A 76 4.48 -5.00 -6.01
N VAL A 77 4.67 -5.94 -5.08
CA VAL A 77 5.04 -5.63 -3.69
C VAL A 77 6.45 -5.01 -3.62
N LEU A 78 7.43 -5.57 -4.33
CA LEU A 78 8.80 -5.04 -4.36
C LEU A 78 8.91 -3.66 -5.02
N ASP A 79 8.04 -3.36 -5.98
CA ASP A 79 7.91 -2.02 -6.57
C ASP A 79 7.29 -1.00 -5.59
N GLY A 80 6.71 -1.49 -4.49
CA GLY A 80 6.12 -0.70 -3.43
C GLY A 80 4.65 -0.38 -3.66
N SER A 81 3.87 -1.30 -4.23
CA SER A 81 2.41 -1.20 -4.22
C SER A 81 1.87 -1.29 -2.79
N ASP A 82 0.84 -0.49 -2.48
CA ASP A 82 0.17 -0.48 -1.18
C ASP A 82 -0.84 -1.62 -1.02
N ALA A 83 -1.40 -2.12 -2.11
CA ALA A 83 -2.37 -3.20 -2.06
C ALA A 83 -2.46 -3.96 -3.38
N ILE A 84 -2.75 -5.25 -3.27
CA ILE A 84 -3.14 -6.10 -4.38
C ILE A 84 -4.66 -6.25 -4.36
N LEU A 85 -5.32 -5.85 -5.45
CA LEU A 85 -6.76 -5.95 -5.62
C LEU A 85 -7.10 -7.19 -6.45
N LEU A 86 -7.76 -8.15 -5.79
CA LEU A 86 -8.36 -9.33 -6.41
C LEU A 86 -9.77 -8.97 -6.91
N GLY A 87 -10.09 -9.38 -8.14
CA GLY A 87 -11.35 -9.04 -8.82
C GLY A 87 -12.17 -10.28 -9.13
N ALA A 88 -12.02 -10.81 -10.34
CA ALA A 88 -12.79 -11.96 -10.80
C ALA A 88 -12.53 -13.21 -9.96
N GLU A 89 -11.31 -13.34 -9.44
CA GLU A 89 -10.82 -14.48 -8.68
C GLU A 89 -11.57 -14.65 -7.35
N THR A 90 -12.04 -13.56 -6.74
CA THR A 90 -12.83 -13.57 -5.50
C THR A 90 -14.32 -13.40 -5.74
N LEU A 91 -14.72 -12.68 -6.81
CA LEU A 91 -16.12 -12.42 -7.13
C LEU A 91 -16.84 -13.64 -7.73
N ARG A 92 -16.18 -14.36 -8.64
CA ARG A 92 -16.77 -15.49 -9.40
C ARG A 92 -15.84 -16.69 -9.56
N GLY A 93 -14.66 -16.65 -8.94
CA GLY A 93 -13.70 -17.73 -8.99
C GLY A 93 -14.17 -18.95 -8.19
N LEU A 94 -13.68 -20.12 -8.59
CA LEU A 94 -13.96 -21.39 -7.92
C LEU A 94 -13.24 -21.52 -6.57
N TYR A 95 -12.16 -20.76 -6.35
CA TYR A 95 -11.25 -20.87 -5.21
C TYR A 95 -10.95 -19.50 -4.55
N PRO A 96 -11.95 -18.75 -4.07
CA PRO A 96 -11.76 -17.39 -3.56
C PRO A 96 -10.91 -17.34 -2.29
N VAL A 97 -11.08 -18.31 -1.38
CA VAL A 97 -10.34 -18.36 -0.11
C VAL A 97 -8.88 -18.73 -0.34
N GLU A 98 -8.63 -19.69 -1.23
CA GLU A 98 -7.30 -20.14 -1.59
C GLU A 98 -6.54 -19.09 -2.38
N THR A 99 -7.23 -18.32 -3.24
CA THR A 99 -6.66 -17.15 -3.90
C THR A 99 -6.16 -16.15 -2.88
N ILE A 100 -7.00 -15.74 -1.92
CA ILE A 100 -6.61 -14.78 -0.86
C ILE A 100 -5.43 -15.32 -0.05
N SER A 101 -5.47 -16.59 0.37
CA SER A 101 -4.39 -17.21 1.14
C SER A 101 -3.08 -17.29 0.35
N THR A 102 -3.16 -17.60 -0.95
CA THR A 102 -1.97 -17.75 -1.80
C THR A 102 -1.33 -16.40 -2.09
N VAL A 103 -2.13 -15.39 -2.45
CA VAL A 103 -1.63 -14.02 -2.66
C VAL A 103 -1.05 -13.46 -1.37
N GLY A 104 -1.72 -13.65 -0.22
CA GLY A 104 -1.20 -13.22 1.08
C GLY A 104 0.18 -13.83 1.41
N LYS A 105 0.38 -15.13 1.15
CA LYS A 105 1.68 -15.79 1.33
C LYS A 105 2.76 -15.22 0.41
N ILE A 106 2.42 -14.93 -0.85
CA ILE A 106 3.37 -14.35 -1.80
C ILE A 106 3.78 -12.94 -1.36
N CYS A 107 2.82 -12.11 -0.91
CA CYS A 107 3.11 -10.78 -0.37
C CYS A 107 4.04 -10.85 0.84
N ALA A 108 3.75 -11.73 1.81
CA ALA A 108 4.60 -11.91 2.99
C ALA A 108 6.03 -12.34 2.63
N GLU A 109 6.21 -13.25 1.66
CA GLU A 109 7.54 -13.63 1.19
C GLU A 109 8.26 -12.47 0.46
N ALA A 110 7.55 -11.68 -0.34
CA ALA A 110 8.12 -10.53 -1.03
C ALA A 110 8.54 -9.42 -0.05
N GLU A 111 7.76 -9.16 1.00
CA GLU A 111 8.07 -8.18 2.05
C GLU A 111 9.37 -8.50 2.79
N LYS A 112 9.71 -9.78 2.99
CA LYS A 112 11.00 -10.20 3.59
C LYS A 112 12.21 -9.77 2.77
N ALA A 113 12.06 -9.66 1.45
CA ALA A 113 13.12 -9.21 0.55
C ALA A 113 13.15 -7.69 0.38
N TYR A 114 12.13 -6.97 0.87
CA TYR A 114 12.01 -5.53 0.70
C TYR A 114 12.97 -4.77 1.64
N ASN A 115 13.92 -4.03 1.07
CA ASN A 115 14.90 -3.28 1.84
C ASN A 115 14.31 -1.93 2.32
N GLN A 116 13.58 -1.99 3.44
CA GLN A 116 12.91 -0.84 4.06
C GLN A 116 13.89 0.27 4.46
N ASP A 117 15.07 -0.07 4.97
CA ASP A 117 16.10 0.90 5.36
C ASP A 117 16.62 1.72 4.16
N LEU A 118 16.85 1.05 3.03
CA LEU A 118 17.27 1.71 1.80
C LEU A 118 16.14 2.59 1.25
N TYR A 119 14.91 2.08 1.25
CA TYR A 119 13.74 2.84 0.82
C TYR A 119 13.55 4.10 1.67
N PHE A 120 13.62 3.99 3.00
CA PHE A 120 13.49 5.10 3.92
C PHE A 120 14.48 6.23 3.61
N LYS A 121 15.76 5.88 3.41
CA LYS A 121 16.81 6.85 3.05
C LYS A 121 16.50 7.55 1.72
N LYS A 122 16.06 6.80 0.71
CA LYS A 122 15.67 7.36 -0.60
C LYS A 122 14.47 8.30 -0.47
N ALA A 123 13.44 7.90 0.28
CA ALA A 123 12.24 8.71 0.49
C ALA A 123 12.56 10.03 1.19
N VAL A 124 13.38 10.00 2.26
CA VAL A 124 13.83 11.22 2.96
C VAL A 124 14.63 12.14 2.03
N ASN A 125 15.58 11.59 1.27
CA ASN A 125 16.39 12.36 0.33
C ASN A 125 15.56 12.98 -0.79
N HIS A 126 14.52 12.28 -1.26
CA HIS A 126 13.65 12.78 -2.32
C HIS A 126 12.79 13.96 -1.87
N VAL A 127 12.25 13.91 -0.63
CA VAL A 127 11.47 15.03 -0.08
C VAL A 127 12.34 16.29 0.09
N GLY A 128 13.61 16.12 0.47
CA GLY A 128 14.55 17.23 0.64
C GLY A 128 14.25 18.12 1.85
N GLU A 129 14.95 19.25 1.95
CA GLU A 129 14.80 20.23 3.02
C GLU A 129 14.51 21.62 2.43
N PRO A 130 13.61 22.44 3.03
CA PRO A 130 12.86 22.17 4.26
C PRO A 130 11.61 21.29 4.04
N MET A 131 11.33 20.40 5.00
CA MET A 131 10.10 19.60 5.04
C MET A 131 8.95 20.36 5.72
N THR A 132 7.70 19.98 5.42
CA THR A 132 6.56 20.44 6.22
C THR A 132 6.64 19.90 7.66
N HIS A 133 6.04 20.59 8.63
CA HIS A 133 6.09 20.17 10.04
C HIS A 133 5.61 18.72 10.26
N LEU A 134 4.49 18.34 9.66
CA LEU A 134 3.94 16.97 9.80
C LEU A 134 4.86 15.92 9.17
N GLU A 135 5.44 16.22 8.01
CA GLU A 135 6.37 15.33 7.31
C GLU A 135 7.67 15.14 8.12
N SER A 136 8.19 16.22 8.70
CA SER A 136 9.37 16.19 9.56
C SER A 136 9.14 15.35 10.82
N ILE A 137 7.97 15.46 11.45
CA ILE A 137 7.59 14.63 12.60
C ILE A 137 7.45 13.16 12.18
N ALA A 138 6.78 12.87 11.06
CA ALA A 138 6.54 11.51 10.58
C ALA A 138 7.86 10.78 10.24
N SER A 139 8.72 11.42 9.46
CA SER A 139 10.04 10.87 9.10
C SER A 139 10.92 10.65 10.33
N SER A 140 10.91 11.59 11.29
CA SER A 140 11.66 11.46 12.54
C SER A 140 11.15 10.32 13.41
N ALA A 141 9.83 10.14 13.51
CA ALA A 141 9.20 9.05 14.26
C ALA A 141 9.58 7.68 13.68
N VAL A 142 9.51 7.51 12.35
CA VAL A 142 9.93 6.28 11.67
C VAL A 142 11.42 6.03 11.89
N ARG A 143 12.26 7.05 11.74
CA ARG A 143 13.71 6.93 11.98
C ARG A 143 14.03 6.51 13.42
N ALA A 144 13.34 7.09 14.40
CA ALA A 144 13.50 6.74 15.80
C ALA A 144 13.08 5.28 16.04
N ALA A 145 11.91 4.88 15.53
CA ALA A 145 11.38 3.53 15.65
C ALA A 145 12.33 2.47 15.07
N ILE A 146 12.89 2.71 13.88
CA ILE A 146 13.88 1.83 13.26
C ILE A 146 15.14 1.70 14.14
N LYS A 147 15.68 2.84 14.61
CA LYS A 147 16.91 2.84 15.43
C LYS A 147 16.76 2.08 16.74
N VAL A 148 15.61 2.20 17.41
CA VAL A 148 15.35 1.53 18.68
C VAL A 148 14.74 0.13 18.49
N LYS A 149 14.52 -0.30 17.24
CA LYS A 149 13.81 -1.55 16.90
C LYS A 149 12.46 -1.66 17.62
N ALA A 150 11.67 -0.59 17.57
CA ALA A 150 10.36 -0.53 18.19
C ALA A 150 9.44 -1.62 17.61
N SER A 151 8.61 -2.23 18.46
CA SER A 151 7.65 -3.25 18.02
C SER A 151 6.46 -2.67 17.26
N ILE A 152 6.12 -1.39 17.48
CA ILE A 152 4.96 -0.73 16.88
C ILE A 152 5.11 0.79 16.91
N ILE A 153 4.52 1.48 15.92
CA ILE A 153 4.31 2.93 15.96
C ILE A 153 2.83 3.20 16.21
N ILE A 154 2.50 3.98 17.24
CA ILE A 154 1.12 4.40 17.52
C ILE A 154 0.93 5.83 17.05
N CYS A 155 0.01 6.03 16.10
CA CYS A 155 -0.29 7.33 15.53
C CYS A 155 -1.71 7.77 15.92
N PHE A 156 -1.80 8.81 16.75
CA PHE A 156 -3.08 9.48 17.01
C PHE A 156 -3.37 10.47 15.88
N THR A 157 -4.54 10.35 15.26
CA THR A 157 -4.90 11.18 14.11
C THR A 157 -6.40 11.47 14.09
N SER A 158 -6.80 12.63 13.58
CA SER A 158 -8.23 12.96 13.38
C SER A 158 -8.67 12.82 11.93
N SER A 159 -7.74 12.94 10.97
CA SER A 159 -8.02 12.86 9.53
C SER A 159 -7.28 11.73 8.81
N GLY A 160 -6.42 10.98 9.50
CA GLY A 160 -5.59 9.93 8.87
C GLY A 160 -4.32 10.46 8.18
N ARG A 161 -4.18 11.79 7.99
CA ARG A 161 -3.02 12.37 7.28
C ARG A 161 -1.69 12.01 7.92
N ALA A 162 -1.58 12.07 9.25
CA ALA A 162 -0.35 11.71 9.96
C ALA A 162 0.01 10.23 9.77
N ALA A 163 -0.98 9.34 9.84
CA ALA A 163 -0.78 7.91 9.59
C ALA A 163 -0.30 7.65 8.16
N ARG A 164 -0.87 8.35 7.17
CA ARG A 164 -0.45 8.24 5.77
C ARG A 164 0.98 8.70 5.56
N LEU A 165 1.42 9.79 6.22
CA LEU A 165 2.81 10.24 6.15
C LEU A 165 3.77 9.26 6.81
N ILE A 166 3.38 8.63 7.93
CA ILE A 166 4.20 7.56 8.53
C ILE A 166 4.30 6.37 7.56
N ALA A 167 3.18 5.94 6.97
CA ALA A 167 3.14 4.83 6.02
C ALA A 167 3.97 5.10 4.74
N LYS A 168 4.00 6.35 4.26
CA LYS A 168 4.82 6.80 3.11
C LYS A 168 6.30 6.41 3.27
N TYR A 169 6.81 6.43 4.50
CA TYR A 169 8.20 6.10 4.81
C TYR A 169 8.46 4.59 5.03
N ARG A 170 7.43 3.73 4.88
CA ARG A 170 7.49 2.26 4.96
C ARG A 170 8.29 1.76 6.19
N PRO A 171 7.83 2.04 7.42
CA PRO A 171 8.47 1.52 8.63
C PRO A 171 8.52 -0.01 8.62
N THR A 172 9.53 -0.58 9.30
CA THR A 172 9.70 -2.04 9.42
C THR A 172 8.74 -2.69 10.41
N MET A 173 8.11 -1.88 11.25
CA MET A 173 7.12 -2.27 12.26
C MET A 173 5.72 -1.80 11.88
N PRO A 174 4.67 -2.47 12.38
CA PRO A 174 3.30 -2.05 12.14
C PRO A 174 3.00 -0.65 12.66
N VAL A 175 2.06 0.02 12.00
CA VAL A 175 1.56 1.35 12.38
C VAL A 175 0.11 1.23 12.85
N LEU A 176 -0.12 1.38 14.16
CA LEU A 176 -1.45 1.45 14.74
C LEU A 176 -1.97 2.88 14.68
N SER A 177 -3.01 3.10 13.89
CA SER A 177 -3.65 4.41 13.78
C SER A 177 -4.87 4.49 14.69
N VAL A 178 -4.81 5.38 15.68
CA VAL A 178 -5.94 5.67 16.58
C VAL A 178 -6.65 6.92 16.07
N VAL A 179 -7.85 6.72 15.53
CA VAL A 179 -8.65 7.82 14.99
C VAL A 179 -9.45 8.47 16.11
N ILE A 180 -9.10 9.72 16.45
CA ILE A 180 -9.82 10.52 17.43
C ILE A 180 -10.83 11.39 16.67
N PRO A 181 -12.14 11.12 16.76
CA PRO A 181 -13.14 11.92 16.07
C PRO A 181 -13.14 13.34 16.63
N ARG A 182 -13.13 14.34 15.74
CA ARG A 182 -13.37 15.72 16.15
C ARG A 182 -14.85 15.88 16.47
N LEU A 183 -15.15 16.01 17.76
CA LEU A 183 -16.49 16.31 18.23
C LEU A 183 -16.85 17.74 17.81
N LYS A 184 -17.84 17.85 16.93
CA LYS A 184 -18.38 19.14 16.48
C LYS A 184 -19.45 19.69 17.42
N THR A 185 -19.87 18.93 18.43
CA THR A 185 -20.95 19.25 19.36
C THR A 185 -20.52 19.05 20.81
N ASN A 186 -20.98 19.92 21.72
CA ASN A 186 -20.71 19.85 23.16
C ASN A 186 -21.47 18.72 23.90
N GLN A 187 -22.27 17.93 23.20
CA GLN A 187 -22.99 16.80 23.76
C GLN A 187 -22.41 15.51 23.22
N LEU A 188 -22.19 14.59 24.16
CA LEU A 188 -21.42 13.39 23.94
C LEU A 188 -22.15 12.22 24.58
N SER A 189 -22.89 11.48 23.76
CA SER A 189 -23.47 10.20 24.14
C SER A 189 -22.65 9.12 23.47
N TRP A 190 -22.04 8.24 24.27
CA TRP A 190 -21.37 7.05 23.77
C TRP A 190 -22.00 5.82 24.40
N THR A 191 -22.15 4.78 23.59
CA THR A 191 -22.44 3.42 24.06
C THR A 191 -21.39 2.49 23.45
N PHE A 192 -20.79 1.65 24.29
CA PHE A 192 -19.82 0.65 23.88
C PHE A 192 -20.53 -0.70 23.77
N SER A 193 -20.52 -1.30 22.59
CA SER A 193 -21.00 -2.66 22.37
C SER A 193 -20.15 -3.34 21.30
N GLY A 194 -19.43 -4.39 21.69
CA GLY A 194 -18.65 -5.24 20.80
C GLY A 194 -17.58 -6.04 21.56
N ALA A 195 -17.66 -7.37 21.50
CA ALA A 195 -16.55 -8.24 21.84
C ALA A 195 -15.48 -8.11 20.74
N PHE A 196 -14.31 -7.60 21.09
CA PHE A 196 -13.20 -7.51 20.13
C PHE A 196 -12.43 -8.82 20.12
N GLU A 197 -12.61 -9.63 19.07
CA GLU A 197 -11.55 -10.53 18.62
C GLU A 197 -10.59 -9.70 17.75
N VAL A 198 -9.42 -9.41 18.30
CA VAL A 198 -8.30 -8.86 17.55
C VAL A 198 -7.73 -10.01 16.71
N PHE A 199 -8.08 -10.08 15.43
CA PHE A 199 -7.39 -10.97 14.51
C PHE A 199 -5.98 -10.41 14.24
N TYR A 200 -5.02 -10.94 15.00
CA TYR A 200 -3.60 -10.86 14.70
C TYR A 200 -3.33 -11.79 13.52
N SER A 201 -3.13 -11.24 12.31
CA SER A 201 -2.51 -11.99 11.22
C SER A 201 -1.04 -11.58 11.17
N THR A 202 -0.22 -12.25 11.97
CA THR A 202 1.21 -12.34 11.67
C THR A 202 1.33 -13.29 10.48
N VAL A 203 1.57 -12.76 9.29
CA VAL A 203 2.12 -13.53 8.16
C VAL A 203 3.17 -12.67 7.49
#